data_AF-A0A7J3FAH3-F1
#
_entry.id   AF-A0A7J3FAH3-F1
#
_cell.length_a   1.000
_cell.length_b   1.000
_cell.length_c   1.000
_cell.angle_alpha   90.00
_cell.angle_beta   90.00
_cell.angle_gamma   90.00
#
_symmetry.space_group_name_H-M   'P 1'
#
loop_
_entity.id
_entity.type
_entity.pdbx_description
1 polymer ?
#
loop_
_entity_poly.entity_id
_entity_poly.type
_entity_poly.pdbx_seq_one_letter_code
_entity_poly.pdbx_strand_id
1 'polypeptide(L)'
;MIITGLMLKKMRLEAGLTQSQLAKLVGVSQAHIAKIESGKVDPRLSTVNKILQILTSGHGKKCGEIMTREVITTTPKEKIRNISEIMVKYGISQMPVVDKGKVIGMVTEEGIVRNLSPNIADEEVEKIMEPPLPTVSEDTDISVVRPLLEIHPGVLVTRKGELVGIITRSDLLKVI
;
A
#
# COMPACT_ATOMS: atom_id res chain seq x y z
N MET A 1 3.38 -24.44 -4.65
CA MET A 1 4.75 -23.88 -4.60
C MET A 1 5.51 -24.67 -3.55
N ILE A 2 6.68 -25.26 -3.87
CA ILE A 2 7.48 -26.04 -2.91
C ILE A 2 8.41 -25.09 -2.16
N ILE A 3 8.32 -25.04 -0.84
CA ILE A 3 9.23 -24.23 -0.01
C ILE A 3 10.55 -24.98 0.12
N THR A 4 11.63 -24.40 -0.41
CA THR A 4 12.97 -25.02 -0.40
C THR A 4 13.88 -24.35 0.63
N GLY A 5 14.91 -25.06 1.09
CA GLY A 5 15.94 -24.50 1.96
C GLY A 5 16.61 -23.25 1.40
N LEU A 6 16.88 -23.24 0.08
CA LEU A 6 17.45 -22.08 -0.61
C LEU A 6 16.50 -20.87 -0.60
N MET A 7 15.19 -21.09 -0.74
CA MET A 7 14.19 -20.03 -0.63
C MET A 7 14.16 -19.44 0.79
N LEU A 8 14.16 -20.29 1.82
CA LEU A 8 14.21 -19.84 3.22
C LEU A 8 15.49 -19.05 3.52
N LYS A 9 16.62 -19.45 2.96
CA LYS A 9 17.89 -18.70 3.07
C LYS A 9 17.78 -17.30 2.46
N LYS A 10 17.19 -17.19 1.27
CA LYS A 10 16.99 -15.90 0.59
C LYS A 10 16.10 -14.98 1.43
N MET A 11 14.94 -15.49 1.86
CA MET A 11 14.00 -14.74 2.71
C MET A 11 14.64 -14.30 4.03
N ARG A 12 15.49 -15.14 4.66
CA ARG A 12 16.23 -14.76 5.87
C ARG A 12 17.21 -13.61 5.63
N LEU A 13 17.90 -13.59 4.50
CA LEU A 13 18.87 -12.55 4.18
C LEU A 13 18.17 -11.23 3.82
N GLU A 14 17.08 -11.29 3.04
CA GLU A 14 16.17 -10.16 2.83
C GLU A 14 15.62 -9.66 4.16
N ALA A 15 15.45 -10.59 5.11
CA ALA A 15 15.03 -10.27 6.46
C ALA A 15 16.08 -9.55 7.32
N GLY A 16 17.31 -9.37 6.83
CA GLY A 16 18.43 -8.83 7.60
C GLY A 16 18.85 -9.72 8.77
N LEU A 17 18.41 -10.99 8.81
CA LEU A 17 18.67 -11.90 9.92
C LEU A 17 19.87 -12.80 9.61
N THR A 18 20.74 -13.01 10.59
CA THR A 18 21.70 -14.12 10.58
C THR A 18 21.00 -15.44 10.89
N GLN A 19 21.63 -16.58 10.58
CA GLN A 19 21.10 -17.89 10.94
C GLN A 19 20.93 -18.05 12.47
N SER A 20 21.83 -17.45 13.27
CA SER A 20 21.74 -17.48 14.73
C SER A 20 20.55 -16.69 15.26
N GLN A 21 20.30 -15.49 14.71
CA GLN A 21 19.14 -14.68 15.07
C GLN A 21 17.83 -15.38 14.71
N LEU A 22 17.70 -15.93 13.49
CA LEU A 22 16.50 -16.69 13.12
C LEU A 22 16.31 -17.92 14.02
N ALA A 23 17.38 -18.66 14.32
CA ALA A 23 17.33 -19.82 15.19
C ALA A 23 16.80 -19.47 16.60
N LYS A 24 17.28 -18.36 17.17
CA LYS A 24 16.83 -17.84 18.47
C LYS A 24 15.34 -17.49 18.45
N LEU A 25 14.85 -16.86 17.38
CA LEU A 25 13.44 -16.47 17.24
C LEU A 25 12.51 -17.68 17.06
N VAL A 26 12.95 -18.69 16.30
CA VAL A 26 12.18 -19.92 16.06
C VAL A 26 12.17 -20.86 17.27
N GLY A 27 13.23 -20.81 18.08
CA GLY A 27 13.47 -21.73 19.20
C GLY A 27 14.18 -23.02 18.79
N VAL A 28 15.13 -22.94 17.86
CA VAL A 28 15.97 -24.07 17.40
C VAL A 28 17.45 -23.70 17.42
N SER A 29 18.33 -24.67 17.15
CA SER A 29 19.77 -24.40 17.04
C SER A 29 20.14 -23.78 15.69
N GLN A 30 21.19 -22.95 15.66
CA GLN A 30 21.72 -22.38 14.42
C GLN A 30 22.13 -23.47 13.41
N ALA A 31 22.70 -24.57 13.90
CA ALA A 31 23.06 -25.72 13.06
C ALA A 31 21.83 -26.36 12.40
N HIS A 32 20.66 -26.35 13.06
CA HIS A 32 19.42 -26.85 12.48
C HIS A 32 18.97 -25.94 11.32
N ILE A 33 18.97 -24.61 11.51
CA ILE A 33 18.68 -23.64 10.43
C ILE A 33 19.64 -23.82 9.25
N ALA A 34 20.94 -23.99 9.50
CA ALA A 34 21.93 -24.20 8.44
C ALA A 34 21.69 -25.49 7.64
N LYS A 35 21.30 -26.59 8.32
CA LYS A 35 20.95 -27.86 7.65
C LYS A 35 19.68 -27.74 6.82
N ILE A 36 18.66 -27.02 7.32
CA ILE A 36 17.43 -26.73 6.57
C ILE A 36 17.76 -25.93 5.31
N GLU A 37 18.51 -24.82 5.43
CA GLU A 37 18.85 -23.95 4.30
C GLU A 37 19.68 -24.65 3.21
N SER A 38 20.53 -25.60 3.61
CA SER A 38 21.33 -26.41 2.70
C SER A 38 20.61 -27.65 2.15
N GLY A 39 19.34 -27.87 2.54
CA GLY A 39 18.55 -29.03 2.13
C GLY A 39 19.01 -30.37 2.75
N LYS A 40 19.86 -30.34 3.77
CA LYS A 40 20.41 -31.53 4.44
C LYS A 40 19.47 -32.13 5.50
N VAL A 41 18.41 -31.41 5.87
CA VAL A 41 17.39 -31.84 6.83
C VAL A 41 16.03 -31.37 6.34
N ASP A 42 15.04 -32.26 6.45
CA ASP A 42 13.63 -31.90 6.33
C ASP A 42 13.07 -31.49 7.70
N PRO A 43 12.68 -30.23 7.91
CA PRO A 43 12.14 -29.76 9.18
C PRO A 43 10.71 -30.23 9.42
N ARG A 44 10.30 -30.31 10.69
CA ARG A 44 8.89 -30.47 11.04
C ARG A 44 8.07 -29.29 10.52
N LEU A 45 6.83 -29.53 10.08
CA LEU A 45 5.93 -28.47 9.59
C LEU A 45 5.77 -27.31 10.59
N SER A 46 5.73 -27.60 11.90
CA SER A 46 5.66 -26.58 12.95
C SER A 46 6.89 -25.66 12.98
N THR A 47 8.06 -26.16 12.61
CA THR A 47 9.30 -25.37 12.49
C THR A 47 9.25 -24.50 11.24
N VAL A 48 8.79 -25.06 10.11
CA VAL A 48 8.59 -24.30 8.86
C VAL A 48 7.62 -23.15 9.07
N ASN A 49 6.46 -23.40 9.68
CA ASN A 49 5.45 -22.37 9.92
C ASN A 49 5.99 -21.23 10.80
N LYS A 50 6.76 -21.55 11.85
CA LYS A 50 7.42 -20.53 12.69
C LYS A 50 8.47 -19.72 11.91
N ILE A 51 9.30 -20.39 11.12
CA ILE A 51 10.28 -19.72 10.26
C ILE A 51 9.56 -18.75 9.32
N LEU A 52 8.54 -19.23 8.61
CA LEU A 52 7.78 -18.40 7.68
C LEU A 52 7.15 -17.21 8.39
N GLN A 53 6.49 -17.43 9.53
CA GLN A 53 5.92 -16.35 10.31
C GLN A 53 6.97 -15.28 10.64
N ILE A 54 8.16 -15.66 11.12
CA ILE A 54 9.22 -14.68 11.44
C ILE A 54 9.73 -13.96 10.19
N LEU A 55 9.92 -14.69 9.10
CA LEU A 55 10.45 -14.15 7.85
C LEU A 55 9.44 -13.32 7.05
N THR A 56 8.13 -13.49 7.30
CA THR A 56 7.07 -12.74 6.62
C THR A 56 6.45 -11.66 7.48
N SER A 57 6.55 -11.72 8.82
CA SER A 57 5.89 -10.76 9.72
C SER A 57 6.57 -9.39 9.83
N GLY A 58 7.73 -9.18 9.19
CA GLY A 58 8.53 -7.95 9.32
C GLY A 58 9.19 -7.42 8.04
N HIS A 59 8.90 -8.00 6.87
CA HIS A 59 9.67 -7.76 5.64
C HIS A 59 8.88 -7.36 4.41
N GLY A 60 7.59 -7.07 4.56
CA GLY A 60 6.92 -6.25 3.55
C GLY A 60 7.37 -4.81 3.71
N LYS A 61 7.79 -4.18 2.60
CA LYS A 61 7.93 -2.71 2.55
C LYS A 61 6.64 -2.10 3.12
N LYS A 62 6.79 -1.08 3.96
CA LYS A 62 5.64 -0.34 4.51
C LYS A 62 5.04 0.57 3.45
N CYS A 63 3.76 0.90 3.62
CA CYS A 63 3.05 1.81 2.73
C CYS A 63 3.80 3.15 2.61
N GLY A 64 4.31 3.68 3.73
CA GLY A 64 5.07 4.93 3.78
C GLY A 64 6.38 4.92 2.99
N GLU A 65 6.93 3.74 2.67
CA GLU A 65 8.17 3.57 1.89
C GLU A 65 7.94 3.61 0.38
N ILE A 66 6.72 3.31 -0.10
CA ILE A 66 6.42 3.24 -1.54
C ILE A 66 5.44 4.31 -2.03
N MET A 67 4.66 4.89 -1.11
CA MET A 67 3.64 5.86 -1.45
C MET A 67 4.22 7.05 -2.20
N THR A 68 3.42 7.60 -3.10
CA THR A 68 3.71 8.91 -3.66
C THR A 68 3.31 9.96 -2.62
N ARG A 69 4.32 10.72 -2.19
CA ARG A 69 4.19 11.87 -1.28
C ARG A 69 3.85 13.09 -2.14
N GLU A 70 3.04 14.01 -1.62
CA GLU A 70 2.39 15.12 -2.37
C GLU A 70 1.12 14.72 -3.11
N VAL A 71 0.05 14.54 -2.35
CA VAL A 71 -1.29 14.32 -2.91
C VAL A 71 -1.94 15.68 -3.15
N ILE A 72 -2.29 15.99 -4.40
CA ILE A 72 -3.03 17.20 -4.71
C ILE A 72 -4.48 16.99 -4.28
N THR A 73 -4.95 17.82 -3.35
CA THR A 73 -6.30 17.73 -2.75
C THR A 73 -7.17 18.90 -3.16
N THR A 74 -8.48 18.75 -3.02
CA THR A 74 -9.47 19.82 -3.17
C THR A 74 -10.36 19.94 -1.93
N THR A 75 -11.24 20.95 -1.90
CA THR A 75 -12.24 21.15 -0.84
C THR A 75 -13.64 20.88 -1.36
N PRO A 76 -14.63 20.54 -0.50
CA PRO A 76 -16.00 20.26 -0.94
C PRO A 76 -16.68 21.43 -1.66
N LYS A 77 -16.29 22.67 -1.34
CA LYS A 77 -16.87 23.91 -1.88
C LYS A 77 -16.15 24.44 -3.13
N GLU A 78 -15.04 23.82 -3.50
CA GLU A 78 -14.29 24.19 -4.69
C GLU A 78 -15.15 23.95 -5.95
N LYS A 79 -14.97 24.78 -6.97
CA LYS A 79 -15.72 24.67 -8.23
C LYS A 79 -15.07 23.64 -9.16
N ILE A 80 -15.89 22.90 -9.91
CA ILE A 80 -15.39 21.89 -10.84
C ILE A 80 -14.46 22.49 -11.89
N ARG A 81 -14.70 23.72 -12.36
CA ARG A 81 -13.81 24.42 -13.30
C ARG A 81 -12.37 24.51 -12.80
N ASN A 82 -12.19 24.89 -11.54
CA ASN A 82 -10.85 25.06 -10.96
C ASN A 82 -10.13 23.70 -10.88
N ILE A 83 -10.89 22.64 -10.61
CA ILE A 83 -10.35 21.29 -10.43
C ILE A 83 -10.00 20.67 -11.77
N SER A 84 -10.81 20.85 -12.80
CA SER A 84 -10.49 20.35 -14.14
C SER A 84 -9.22 21.01 -14.68
N GLU A 85 -9.02 22.30 -14.42
CA GLU A 85 -7.76 23.00 -14.75
C GLU A 85 -6.56 22.41 -14.00
N ILE A 86 -6.70 22.10 -12.72
CA ILE A 86 -5.65 21.43 -11.92
C ILE A 86 -5.36 20.03 -12.48
N MET A 87 -6.39 19.24 -12.75
CA MET A 87 -6.27 17.89 -13.30
C MET A 87 -5.48 17.89 -14.62
N VAL A 88 -5.84 18.79 -15.55
CA VAL A 88 -5.13 18.95 -16.82
C VAL A 88 -3.70 19.42 -16.60
N LYS A 89 -3.49 20.43 -15.75
CA LYS A 89 -2.18 21.03 -15.49
C LYS A 89 -1.18 20.01 -14.92
N TYR A 90 -1.63 19.15 -14.01
CA TYR A 90 -0.75 18.17 -13.35
C TYR A 90 -0.83 16.77 -13.95
N GLY A 91 -1.67 16.56 -14.98
CA GLY A 91 -1.86 15.25 -15.60
C GLY A 91 -2.42 14.21 -14.63
N ILE A 92 -3.31 14.61 -13.72
CA ILE A 92 -3.93 13.72 -12.73
C ILE A 92 -5.41 13.54 -13.05
N SER A 93 -5.92 12.32 -12.86
CA SER A 93 -7.31 11.96 -13.16
C SER A 93 -8.21 11.90 -11.93
N GLN A 94 -7.66 12.10 -10.73
CA GLN A 94 -8.40 12.00 -9.48
C GLN A 94 -7.75 12.82 -8.36
N MET A 95 -8.57 13.34 -7.46
CA MET A 95 -8.14 14.18 -6.33
C MET A 95 -8.96 13.86 -5.08
N PRO A 96 -8.33 13.67 -3.91
CA PRO A 96 -9.06 13.57 -2.65
C PRO A 96 -9.70 14.89 -2.25
N VAL A 97 -10.93 14.79 -1.75
CA VAL A 97 -11.68 15.91 -1.19
C VAL A 97 -11.44 15.93 0.32
N VAL A 98 -10.84 17.01 0.80
CA VAL A 98 -10.48 17.20 2.21
C VAL A 98 -11.36 18.28 2.83
N ASP A 99 -11.96 17.95 3.97
CA ASP A 99 -12.63 18.92 4.85
C ASP A 99 -12.08 18.80 6.27
N LYS A 100 -11.73 19.94 6.87
CA LYS A 100 -11.18 20.03 8.24
C LYS A 100 -10.05 19.00 8.52
N GLY A 101 -9.16 18.82 7.55
CA GLY A 101 -8.00 17.92 7.65
C GLY A 101 -8.31 16.43 7.45
N LYS A 102 -9.55 16.07 7.11
CA LYS A 102 -9.95 14.68 6.85
C LYS A 102 -10.38 14.49 5.41
N VAL A 103 -10.04 13.35 4.82
CA VAL A 103 -10.57 12.98 3.51
C VAL A 103 -12.02 12.56 3.67
N ILE A 104 -12.92 13.26 2.99
CA ILE A 104 -14.37 13.01 3.03
C ILE A 104 -14.90 12.41 1.73
N GLY A 105 -14.11 12.45 0.66
CA GLY A 105 -14.53 11.95 -0.64
C GLY A 105 -13.39 11.97 -1.66
N MET A 106 -13.72 11.61 -2.89
CA MET A 106 -12.84 11.69 -4.05
C MET A 106 -13.59 12.32 -5.21
N VAL A 107 -12.90 13.14 -6.00
CA VAL A 107 -13.39 13.57 -7.31
C VAL A 107 -12.51 12.95 -8.38
N THR A 108 -13.13 12.40 -9.41
CA THR A 108 -12.46 11.73 -10.53
C THR A 108 -12.88 12.37 -11.84
N GLU A 109 -12.00 12.33 -12.83
CA GLU A 109 -12.30 12.76 -14.20
C GLU A 109 -13.51 11.99 -14.76
N GLU A 110 -13.57 10.69 -14.52
CA GLU A 110 -14.73 9.85 -14.89
C GLU A 110 -16.02 10.31 -14.20
N GLY A 111 -15.96 10.67 -12.91
CA GLY A 111 -17.08 11.22 -12.16
C GLY A 111 -17.56 12.56 -12.72
N ILE A 112 -16.65 13.44 -13.12
CA ILE A 112 -16.98 14.71 -13.79
C ILE A 112 -17.68 14.43 -15.13
N VAL A 113 -17.13 13.51 -15.93
CA VAL A 113 -17.70 13.14 -17.24
C VAL A 113 -19.07 12.48 -17.08
N ARG A 114 -19.28 11.63 -16.07
CA ARG A 114 -20.59 11.02 -15.78
C ARG A 114 -21.66 12.04 -15.41
N ASN A 115 -21.26 13.16 -14.80
CA ASN A 115 -22.15 14.24 -14.35
C ASN A 115 -22.14 15.45 -15.30
N LEU A 116 -21.64 15.31 -16.54
CA LEU A 116 -21.50 16.43 -17.47
C LEU A 116 -22.85 17.11 -17.71
N SER A 117 -22.90 18.42 -17.52
CA SER A 117 -24.07 19.24 -17.75
C SER A 117 -23.65 20.66 -18.15
N PRO A 118 -24.54 21.49 -18.73
CA PRO A 118 -24.18 22.86 -19.12
C PRO A 118 -23.60 23.71 -17.99
N ASN A 119 -23.99 23.44 -16.74
CA ASN A 119 -23.60 24.21 -15.57
C ASN A 119 -22.55 23.51 -14.71
N ILE A 120 -22.03 22.35 -15.12
CA ILE A 120 -21.12 21.53 -14.30
C ILE A 120 -19.90 22.31 -13.81
N ALA A 121 -19.41 23.23 -14.63
CA ALA A 121 -18.25 24.06 -14.31
C ALA A 121 -18.45 24.92 -13.04
N ASP A 122 -19.68 25.33 -12.76
CA ASP A 122 -20.05 26.18 -11.63
C ASP A 122 -20.61 25.38 -10.44
N GLU A 123 -20.71 24.05 -10.57
CA GLU A 123 -21.09 23.17 -9.47
C GLU A 123 -19.95 23.01 -8.46
N GLU A 124 -20.32 22.68 -7.22
CA GLU A 124 -19.39 22.37 -6.14
C GLU A 124 -19.03 20.89 -6.15
N VAL A 125 -17.80 20.58 -5.73
CA VAL A 125 -17.29 19.21 -5.63
C VAL A 125 -18.22 18.28 -4.88
N GLU A 126 -18.75 18.73 -3.74
CA GLU A 126 -19.55 17.88 -2.87
C GLU A 126 -20.79 17.28 -3.54
N LYS A 127 -21.28 17.89 -4.64
CA LYS A 127 -22.44 17.42 -5.38
C LYS A 127 -22.15 16.22 -6.28
N ILE A 128 -20.90 16.04 -6.71
CA ILE A 128 -20.50 14.97 -7.63
C ILE A 128 -19.42 14.06 -7.06
N MET A 129 -18.87 14.38 -5.88
CA MET A 129 -17.83 13.57 -5.27
C MET A 129 -18.35 12.16 -4.98
N GLU A 130 -17.44 11.22 -5.08
CA GLU A 130 -17.64 9.82 -4.75
C GLU A 130 -17.08 9.53 -3.35
N PRO A 131 -17.47 8.39 -2.73
CA PRO A 131 -16.86 7.96 -1.47
C PRO A 131 -15.33 7.94 -1.54
N PRO A 132 -14.64 8.19 -0.41
CA PRO A 132 -13.18 8.20 -0.39
C PRO A 132 -12.63 6.81 -0.74
N LEU A 133 -11.42 6.79 -1.30
CA LEU A 133 -10.68 5.55 -1.51
C LEU A 133 -10.39 4.86 -0.16
N PRO A 134 -10.20 3.53 -0.15
CA PRO A 134 -9.72 2.82 1.03
C PRO A 134 -8.50 3.51 1.62
N THR A 135 -8.43 3.58 2.95
CA THR A 135 -7.39 4.31 3.67
C THR A 135 -6.64 3.37 4.62
N VAL A 136 -5.32 3.47 4.64
CA VAL A 136 -4.43 2.69 5.52
C VAL A 136 -3.44 3.60 6.25
N SER A 137 -2.76 3.06 7.26
CA SER A 137 -1.66 3.75 7.95
C SER A 137 -0.38 3.66 7.12
N GLU A 138 0.53 4.63 7.25
CA GLU A 138 1.87 4.55 6.64
C GLU A 138 2.67 3.32 7.09
N ASP A 139 2.41 2.82 8.31
CA ASP A 139 3.07 1.64 8.89
C ASP A 139 2.42 0.31 8.45
N THR A 140 1.32 0.38 7.69
CA THR A 140 0.64 -0.80 7.15
C THR A 140 1.54 -1.50 6.14
N ASP A 141 1.52 -2.83 6.15
CA ASP A 141 2.27 -3.66 5.22
C ASP A 141 1.64 -3.62 3.81
N ILE A 142 2.46 -3.54 2.76
CA ILE A 142 1.99 -3.54 1.37
C ILE A 142 1.14 -4.78 1.04
N SER A 143 1.37 -5.92 1.69
CA SER A 143 0.55 -7.13 1.49
C SER A 143 -0.94 -6.89 1.73
N VAL A 144 -1.30 -5.96 2.63
CA VAL A 144 -2.68 -5.56 2.91
C VAL A 144 -3.26 -4.67 1.80
N VAL A 145 -2.41 -3.88 1.14
CA VAL A 145 -2.81 -2.93 0.10
C VAL A 145 -3.00 -3.60 -1.26
N ARG A 146 -2.28 -4.68 -1.56
CA ARG A 146 -2.36 -5.36 -2.86
C ARG A 146 -3.79 -5.79 -3.24
N PRO A 147 -4.56 -6.49 -2.38
CA PRO A 147 -5.94 -6.87 -2.70
C PRO A 147 -6.86 -5.65 -2.88
N LEU A 148 -6.61 -4.55 -2.15
CA LEU A 148 -7.38 -3.32 -2.31
C LEU A 148 -7.19 -2.70 -3.69
N LEU A 149 -5.97 -2.75 -4.25
CA LEU A 149 -5.65 -2.20 -5.57
C LEU A 149 -6.13 -3.05 -6.76
N GLU A 150 -6.57 -4.29 -6.51
CA GLU A 150 -7.25 -5.12 -7.50
C GLU A 150 -8.68 -4.60 -7.77
N ILE A 151 -9.31 -4.01 -6.76
CA ILE A 151 -10.71 -3.57 -6.79
C ILE A 151 -10.81 -2.05 -6.91
N HIS A 152 -9.87 -1.31 -6.32
CA HIS A 152 -9.84 0.15 -6.28
C HIS A 152 -8.68 0.72 -7.10
N PRO A 153 -8.81 1.92 -7.69
CA PRO A 153 -7.74 2.55 -8.47
C PRO A 153 -6.55 3.03 -7.62
N GLY A 154 -6.75 3.21 -6.31
CA GLY A 154 -5.73 3.63 -5.37
C GLY A 154 -6.14 3.39 -3.93
N VAL A 155 -5.18 3.58 -3.02
CA VAL A 155 -5.35 3.52 -1.57
C VAL A 155 -4.68 4.74 -0.96
N LEU A 156 -5.41 5.45 -0.10
CA LEU A 156 -4.89 6.62 0.60
C LEU A 156 -4.07 6.17 1.82
N VAL A 157 -2.98 6.89 2.08
CA VAL A 157 -2.08 6.60 3.19
C VAL A 157 -2.14 7.75 4.18
N THR A 158 -2.36 7.41 5.44
CA THR A 158 -2.47 8.39 6.53
C THR A 158 -1.39 8.19 7.59
N ARG A 159 -1.00 9.29 8.24
CA ARG A 159 -0.14 9.31 9.42
C ARG A 159 -0.85 10.13 10.49
N LYS A 160 -1.10 9.53 11.66
CA LYS A 160 -1.82 10.19 12.77
C LYS A 160 -3.18 10.81 12.34
N GLY A 161 -3.85 10.19 11.36
CA GLY A 161 -5.14 10.64 10.83
C GLY A 161 -5.07 11.68 9.71
N GLU A 162 -3.87 12.19 9.37
CA GLU A 162 -3.67 13.13 8.27
C GLU A 162 -3.27 12.39 6.99
N LEU A 163 -3.79 12.82 5.85
CA LEU A 163 -3.40 12.29 4.54
C LEU A 163 -1.94 12.66 4.24
N VAL A 164 -1.10 11.65 4.02
CA VAL A 164 0.34 11.84 3.75
C VAL A 164 0.79 11.26 2.40
N GLY A 165 -0.05 10.47 1.75
CA GLY A 165 0.29 9.88 0.47
C GLY A 165 -0.85 9.10 -0.16
N ILE A 166 -0.58 8.63 -1.37
CA ILE A 166 -1.43 7.69 -2.11
C ILE A 166 -0.56 6.58 -2.67
N ILE A 167 -1.12 5.37 -2.74
CA ILE A 167 -0.55 4.22 -3.42
C ILE A 167 -1.49 3.83 -4.55
N THR A 168 -0.94 3.68 -5.74
CA THR A 168 -1.62 3.20 -6.94
C THR A 168 -0.95 1.91 -7.44
N ARG A 169 -1.54 1.26 -8.44
CA ARG A 169 -0.93 0.09 -9.10
C ARG A 169 0.48 0.37 -9.62
N SER A 170 0.73 1.59 -10.11
CA SER A 170 2.05 2.01 -10.60
C SER A 170 3.10 2.05 -9.50
N ASP A 171 2.71 2.38 -8.26
CA ASP A 171 3.63 2.40 -7.11
C ASP A 171 4.07 0.99 -6.69
N LEU A 172 3.27 -0.05 -6.98
CA LEU A 172 3.67 -1.44 -6.72
C LEU A 172 4.87 -1.87 -7.55
N LEU A 173 5.13 -1.21 -8.69
CA LEU A 173 6.31 -1.46 -9.52
C LEU A 173 7.62 -1.07 -8.81
N LYS A 174 7.56 -0.24 -7.76
CA LYS A 174 8.74 0.11 -6.91
C LYS A 174 9.15 -1.04 -5.97
N VAL A 175 8.42 -2.15 -5.97
CA VAL A 175 8.61 -3.29 -5.07
C VAL A 175 9.23 -4.51 -5.77
N ILE A 176 9.17 -4.56 -7.11
CA ILE A 176 9.81 -5.61 -7.93
C ILE A 176 11.24 -5.21 -8.30
#